data_AF-A0A2P8QR94-F1
#
_entry.id   AF-A0A2P8QR94-F1
#
_cell.length_a   1.000
_cell.length_b   1.000
_cell.length_c   1.000
_cell.angle_alpha   90.00
_cell.angle_beta   90.00
_cell.angle_gamma   90.00
#
_symmetry.space_group_name_H-M   'P 1'
#
loop_
_entity.id
_entity.type
_entity.pdbx_description
1 polymer ?
#
loop_
_entity_poly.entity_id
_entity_poly.type
_entity_poly.pdbx_seq_one_letter_code
_entity_poly.pdbx_strand_id
1 'polypeptide(L)'
;YIYFRGIKGIEDWGNTPSAIARYLNQRVSSTDYIYVFNYHAVIYCLVPAQVPTRYAFPLFITTKLAKITDRDPARELDTIMAKKPLYAIVSSDRTENKNILDRMKNYLRQNYKLEKTFVDLEREIPGRERLQIQLYRRV
;
A
#
# COMPACT_ATOMS: atom_id res chain seq x y z
N TYR A 1 23.60 -10.20 15.05
CA TYR A 1 22.45 -9.74 14.24
C TYR A 1 22.78 -9.65 12.75
N ILE A 2 23.89 -9.02 12.32
CA ILE A 2 24.30 -8.93 10.89
C ILE A 2 24.64 -10.30 10.29
N TYR A 3 25.29 -11.19 11.06
CA TYR A 3 25.68 -12.54 10.64
C TYR A 3 24.52 -13.45 10.20
N PHE A 4 23.32 -13.30 10.79
CA PHE A 4 22.19 -14.18 10.47
C PHE A 4 21.51 -13.80 9.14
N ARG A 5 21.57 -12.52 8.74
CA ARG A 5 20.97 -12.03 7.49
C ARG A 5 21.74 -12.47 6.25
N GLY A 6 23.08 -12.46 6.32
CA GLY A 6 23.94 -12.89 5.21
C GLY A 6 23.79 -14.37 4.85
N ILE A 7 23.58 -15.24 5.85
CA ILE A 7 23.43 -16.70 5.62
C ILE A 7 22.05 -17.04 5.03
N LYS A 8 21.01 -16.25 5.34
CA LYS A 8 19.63 -16.47 4.88
C LYS A 8 19.29 -15.81 3.54
N GLY A 9 20.22 -15.05 2.94
CA GLY A 9 19.96 -14.32 1.69
C GLY A 9 18.90 -13.22 1.83
N ILE A 10 18.72 -12.69 3.04
CA ILE A 10 17.75 -11.60 3.29
C ILE A 10 18.45 -10.29 2.93
N GLU A 11 18.22 -9.84 1.71
CA GLU A 11 18.79 -8.60 1.15
C GLU A 11 17.99 -7.33 1.55
N ASP A 12 17.02 -7.46 2.45
CA ASP A 12 16.19 -6.37 2.97
C ASP A 12 16.14 -6.37 4.53
N TRP A 13 15.28 -5.54 5.15
CA TRP A 13 15.17 -5.48 6.62
C TRP A 13 14.54 -6.74 7.23
N GLY A 14 14.16 -7.73 6.42
CA GLY A 14 13.53 -8.98 6.83
C GLY A 14 12.03 -8.84 7.08
N ASN A 15 11.40 -7.80 6.52
CA ASN A 15 9.98 -7.54 6.68
C ASN A 15 9.28 -7.18 5.36
N THR A 16 7.96 -7.32 5.37
CA THR A 16 7.11 -7.15 4.19
C THR A 16 7.22 -5.77 3.54
N PRO A 17 7.24 -4.64 4.28
CA PRO A 17 7.42 -3.32 3.66
C PRO A 17 8.74 -3.19 2.90
N SER A 18 9.84 -3.77 3.42
CA SER A 18 11.13 -3.71 2.75
C SER A 18 11.19 -4.60 1.51
N ALA A 19 10.54 -5.77 1.55
CA ALA A 19 10.40 -6.65 0.38
C ALA A 19 9.57 -5.99 -0.74
N ILE A 20 8.49 -5.29 -0.37
CA ILE A 20 7.69 -4.48 -1.29
C ILE A 20 8.53 -3.35 -1.88
N ALA A 21 9.26 -2.62 -1.04
CA ALA A 21 10.10 -1.51 -1.50
C ALA A 21 11.19 -1.98 -2.47
N ARG A 22 11.90 -3.05 -2.15
CA ARG A 22 12.87 -3.69 -3.04
C ARG A 22 12.26 -4.03 -4.41
N TYR A 23 11.05 -4.58 -4.41
CA TYR A 23 10.34 -4.91 -5.65
C TYR A 23 10.00 -3.65 -6.48
N LEU A 24 9.54 -2.60 -5.83
CA LEU A 24 9.13 -1.34 -6.46
C LEU A 24 10.31 -0.47 -6.91
N ASN A 25 11.46 -0.49 -6.21
CA ASN A 25 12.63 0.33 -6.53
C ASN A 25 13.22 0.04 -7.91
N GLN A 26 12.96 -1.13 -8.48
CA GLN A 26 13.37 -1.50 -9.83
C GLN A 26 12.36 -1.09 -10.92
N ARG A 27 11.19 -0.55 -10.53
CA ARG A 27 10.01 -0.38 -11.38
C ARG A 27 9.40 1.01 -11.32
N VAL A 28 9.83 1.84 -10.38
CA VAL A 28 9.23 3.13 -10.07
C VAL A 28 10.33 4.19 -10.04
N SER A 29 10.04 5.35 -10.61
CA SER A 29 10.90 6.54 -10.60
C SER A 29 10.35 7.63 -9.69
N SER A 30 11.19 8.62 -9.36
CA SER A 30 10.81 9.78 -8.52
C SER A 30 9.74 10.68 -9.13
N THR A 31 9.39 10.47 -10.40
CA THR A 31 8.30 11.18 -11.09
C THR A 31 6.97 10.44 -11.01
N ASP A 32 6.99 9.16 -10.67
CA ASP A 32 5.81 8.32 -10.58
C ASP A 32 5.10 8.49 -9.24
N TYR A 33 3.78 8.36 -9.25
CA TYR A 33 2.99 8.24 -8.02
C TYR A 33 2.82 6.77 -7.64
N ILE A 34 2.93 6.45 -6.36
CA ILE A 34 2.42 5.18 -5.80
C ILE A 34 1.34 5.50 -4.77
N TYR A 35 0.42 4.58 -4.52
CA TYR A 35 -0.60 4.79 -3.51
C TYR A 35 -0.73 3.60 -2.57
N VAL A 36 -0.53 3.84 -1.28
CA VAL A 36 -0.79 2.90 -0.20
C VAL A 36 -2.20 3.14 0.33
N PHE A 37 -3.12 2.20 0.08
CA PHE A 37 -4.54 2.37 0.43
C PHE A 37 -4.85 2.01 1.88
N ASN A 38 -4.39 0.87 2.38
CA ASN A 38 -4.72 0.37 3.73
C ASN A 38 -3.60 -0.50 4.31
N TYR A 39 -2.35 -0.06 4.14
CA TYR A 39 -1.16 -0.74 4.67
C TYR A 39 -0.15 0.26 5.26
N HIS A 40 1.13 -0.10 5.41
CA HIS A 40 2.13 0.74 6.05
C HIS A 40 2.58 1.93 5.18
N ALA A 41 2.41 3.14 5.71
CA ALA A 41 2.86 4.39 5.08
C ALA A 41 4.38 4.47 4.89
N VAL A 42 5.16 3.67 5.64
CA VAL A 42 6.63 3.61 5.54
C VAL A 42 7.11 3.29 4.12
N ILE A 43 6.28 2.65 3.29
CA ILE A 43 6.61 2.37 1.88
C ILE A 43 6.90 3.66 1.11
N TYR A 44 6.24 4.78 1.42
CA TYR A 44 6.54 6.08 0.80
C TYR A 44 7.94 6.60 1.12
N CYS A 45 8.54 6.19 2.24
CA CYS A 45 9.91 6.56 2.59
C CYS A 45 10.94 5.62 1.94
N LEU A 46 10.54 4.39 1.60
CA LEU A 46 11.44 3.35 1.10
C LEU A 46 11.49 3.27 -0.43
N VAL A 47 10.48 3.82 -1.12
CA VAL A 47 10.35 3.82 -2.57
C VAL A 47 10.53 5.24 -3.11
N PRO A 48 11.36 5.46 -4.16
CA PRO A 48 11.57 6.77 -4.75
C PRO A 48 10.36 7.13 -5.60
N ALA A 49 9.24 7.48 -4.98
CA ALA A 49 7.98 7.79 -5.63
C ALA A 49 7.27 8.97 -4.96
N GLN A 50 6.45 9.69 -5.72
CA GLN A 50 5.62 10.76 -5.20
C GLN A 50 4.43 10.22 -4.42
N VAL A 51 4.08 10.93 -3.36
CA VAL A 51 2.88 10.67 -2.57
C VAL A 51 1.69 11.44 -3.17
N PRO A 52 0.62 10.77 -3.62
CA PRO A 52 -0.48 11.43 -4.32
C PRO A 52 -1.43 12.20 -3.40
N THR A 53 -1.19 12.20 -2.10
CA THR A 53 -2.01 12.86 -1.08
C THR A 53 -1.15 13.54 -0.02
N ARG A 54 -1.70 14.58 0.62
CA ARG A 54 -1.12 15.17 1.84
C ARG A 54 -1.29 14.27 3.07
N TYR A 55 -2.16 13.28 3.01
CA TYR A 55 -2.44 12.33 4.08
C TYR A 55 -1.74 11.00 3.83
N ALA A 56 -0.41 10.97 4.04
CA ALA A 56 0.40 9.78 3.78
C ALA A 56 0.00 8.56 4.63
N PHE A 57 -0.56 8.79 5.82
CA PHE A 57 -1.12 7.72 6.66
C PHE A 57 -2.50 7.31 6.16
N PRO A 58 -2.68 6.07 5.68
CA PRO A 58 -3.94 5.71 5.00
C PRO A 58 -5.15 5.67 5.93
N LEU A 59 -4.94 5.60 7.25
CA LEU A 59 -6.01 5.67 8.25
C LEU A 59 -6.82 6.96 8.17
N PHE A 60 -6.21 8.07 7.74
CA PHE A 60 -6.88 9.35 7.57
C PHE A 60 -7.83 9.39 6.36
N ILE A 61 -7.89 8.33 5.57
CA ILE A 61 -8.84 8.19 4.45
C ILE A 61 -9.72 6.97 4.68
N THR A 62 -9.17 5.86 5.15
CA THR A 62 -9.84 4.56 5.13
C THR A 62 -10.61 4.19 6.40
N THR A 63 -10.47 4.96 7.48
CA THR A 63 -11.15 4.68 8.76
C THR A 63 -11.97 5.87 9.26
N LYS A 64 -12.57 5.73 10.44
CA LYS A 64 -13.30 6.81 11.11
C LYS A 64 -12.42 8.04 11.41
N LEU A 65 -11.10 7.89 11.44
CA LEU A 65 -10.15 9.00 11.62
C LEU A 65 -10.18 9.99 10.46
N ALA A 66 -10.77 9.65 9.33
CA ALA A 66 -10.92 10.57 8.23
C ALA A 66 -11.73 11.82 8.58
N LYS A 67 -12.59 11.75 9.61
CA LYS A 67 -13.32 12.91 10.18
C LYS A 67 -12.39 14.00 10.71
N ILE A 68 -11.17 13.67 11.10
CA ILE A 68 -10.17 14.63 11.62
C ILE A 68 -9.61 15.50 10.50
N THR A 69 -9.74 15.05 9.24
CA THR A 69 -9.11 15.73 8.11
C THR A 69 -9.96 16.87 7.51
N ASP A 70 -11.18 17.08 8.03
CA ASP A 70 -12.23 17.96 7.49
C ASP A 70 -12.49 17.79 5.98
N ARG A 71 -12.13 16.62 5.45
CA ARG A 71 -12.23 16.30 4.02
C ARG A 71 -13.11 15.08 3.82
N ASP A 72 -13.94 15.13 2.77
CA ASP A 72 -14.66 13.96 2.29
C ASP A 72 -13.64 12.90 1.81
N PRO A 73 -13.58 11.73 2.47
CA PRO A 73 -12.62 10.69 2.13
C PRO A 73 -12.82 10.13 0.72
N ALA A 74 -14.07 10.12 0.23
CA ALA A 74 -14.38 9.60 -1.10
C ALA A 74 -13.85 10.55 -2.19
N ARG A 75 -14.05 11.86 -1.99
CA ARG A 75 -13.47 12.90 -2.85
C ARG A 75 -11.93 12.90 -2.81
N GLU A 76 -11.34 12.61 -1.65
CA GLU A 76 -9.88 12.47 -1.55
C GLU A 76 -9.37 11.26 -2.33
N LEU A 77 -10.06 10.11 -2.23
CA LEU A 77 -9.73 8.94 -3.03
C LEU A 77 -9.81 9.23 -4.54
N ASP A 78 -10.85 9.94 -4.99
CA ASP A 78 -10.96 10.36 -6.40
C ASP A 78 -9.79 11.25 -6.82
N THR A 79 -9.40 12.18 -5.96
CA THR A 79 -8.28 13.11 -6.21
C THR A 79 -6.96 12.33 -6.34
N ILE A 80 -6.76 11.33 -5.49
CA ILE A 80 -5.60 10.43 -5.54
C ILE A 80 -5.59 9.64 -6.85
N MET A 81 -6.71 9.02 -7.21
CA MET A 81 -6.80 8.18 -8.41
C MET A 81 -6.72 8.98 -9.70
N ALA A 82 -7.14 10.25 -9.70
CA ALA A 82 -6.98 11.16 -10.83
C ALA A 82 -5.50 11.46 -11.15
N LYS A 83 -4.60 11.36 -10.17
CA LYS A 83 -3.14 11.43 -10.39
C LYS A 83 -2.56 10.17 -11.06
N LYS A 84 -3.40 9.15 -11.28
CA LYS A 84 -3.09 7.87 -11.91
C LYS A 84 -1.84 7.20 -11.33
N PRO A 85 -1.82 6.83 -10.03
CA PRO A 85 -0.67 6.12 -9.44
C PRO A 85 -0.26 4.91 -10.28
N LEU A 86 1.04 4.74 -10.51
CA LEU A 86 1.57 3.59 -11.25
C LEU A 86 1.27 2.28 -10.49
N TYR A 87 1.36 2.34 -9.16
CA TYR A 87 1.05 1.23 -8.27
C TYR A 87 0.04 1.63 -7.20
N ALA A 88 -0.88 0.71 -6.92
CA ALA A 88 -1.76 0.75 -5.75
C ALA A 88 -1.49 -0.47 -4.85
N ILE A 89 -1.25 -0.23 -3.56
CA ILE A 89 -0.92 -1.24 -2.56
C ILE A 89 -2.11 -1.41 -1.64
N VAL A 90 -2.68 -2.61 -1.63
CA VAL A 90 -3.90 -2.93 -0.89
C VAL A 90 -3.69 -4.15 -0.02
N SER A 91 -4.00 -4.02 1.25
CA SER A 91 -4.05 -5.10 2.22
C SER A 91 -5.40 -5.81 2.16
N SER A 92 -5.41 -7.13 2.37
CA SER A 92 -6.62 -7.94 2.51
C SER A 92 -7.37 -7.67 3.83
N ASP A 93 -6.85 -6.79 4.70
CA ASP A 93 -7.48 -6.45 5.98
C ASP A 93 -8.85 -5.80 5.76
N ARG A 94 -9.73 -5.96 6.75
CA ARG A 94 -11.04 -5.31 6.74
C ARG A 94 -10.83 -3.81 6.89
N THR A 95 -11.06 -3.09 5.80
CA THR A 95 -11.20 -1.63 5.86
C THR A 95 -12.47 -1.29 6.62
N GLU A 96 -12.39 -0.42 7.62
CA GLU A 96 -13.55 -0.02 8.42
C GLU A 96 -14.62 0.67 7.56
N ASN A 97 -14.19 1.46 6.57
CA ASN A 97 -15.08 2.14 5.63
C ASN A 97 -15.32 1.31 4.36
N LYS A 98 -16.38 0.48 4.38
CA LYS A 98 -16.78 -0.38 3.25
C LYS A 98 -17.02 0.41 1.96
N ASN A 99 -17.64 1.58 2.02
CA ASN A 99 -17.95 2.39 0.84
C ASN A 99 -16.66 2.83 0.11
N ILE A 100 -15.63 3.22 0.86
CA ILE A 100 -14.33 3.58 0.29
C ILE A 100 -13.63 2.35 -0.27
N LEU A 101 -13.69 1.21 0.42
CA LEU A 101 -13.13 -0.04 -0.06
C LEU A 101 -13.77 -0.46 -1.40
N ASP A 102 -15.09 -0.37 -1.52
CA ASP A 102 -15.80 -0.74 -2.75
C ASP A 102 -15.48 0.25 -3.88
N ARG A 103 -15.37 1.54 -3.57
CA ARG A 103 -14.91 2.56 -4.53
C ARG A 103 -13.49 2.29 -5.00
N MET A 104 -12.58 1.93 -4.10
CA MET A 104 -11.21 1.53 -4.44
C MET A 104 -11.19 0.27 -5.32
N LYS A 105 -11.98 -0.76 -4.99
CA LYS A 105 -12.11 -1.96 -5.82
C LYS A 105 -12.60 -1.66 -7.24
N ASN A 106 -13.49 -0.69 -7.41
CA ASN A 106 -13.93 -0.26 -8.73
C ASN A 106 -12.78 0.35 -9.54
N TYR A 107 -11.97 1.24 -8.94
CA TYR A 107 -10.77 1.77 -9.59
C TYR A 107 -9.79 0.67 -9.99
N LEU A 108 -9.55 -0.28 -9.09
CA LEU A 108 -8.66 -1.41 -9.36
C LEU A 108 -9.16 -2.26 -10.52
N ARG A 109 -10.44 -2.62 -10.55
CA ARG A 109 -11.02 -3.43 -11.63
C ARG A 109 -10.97 -2.76 -12.99
N GLN A 110 -11.11 -1.44 -13.03
CA GLN A 110 -11.19 -0.67 -14.27
C GLN A 110 -9.81 -0.37 -14.86
N ASN A 111 -8.84 -0.02 -14.01
CA ASN A 111 -7.60 0.62 -14.46
C ASN A 111 -6.32 -0.07 -13.97
N TYR A 112 -6.44 -1.16 -13.21
CA TYR A 112 -5.29 -1.85 -12.64
C TYR A 112 -5.37 -3.37 -12.82
N LYS A 113 -4.22 -4.02 -12.81
CA LYS A 113 -4.07 -5.47 -12.78
C LYS A 113 -3.27 -5.88 -11.55
N LEU A 114 -3.72 -6.93 -10.87
CA LEU A 114 -2.94 -7.54 -9.80
C LEU A 114 -1.62 -8.06 -10.38
N GLU A 115 -0.50 -7.49 -9.94
CA GLU A 115 0.83 -7.86 -10.42
C GLU A 115 1.52 -8.83 -9.45
N LYS A 116 1.40 -8.59 -8.14
CA LYS A 116 2.06 -9.41 -7.13
C LYS A 116 1.31 -9.41 -5.80
N THR A 117 1.40 -10.52 -5.07
CA THR A 117 0.91 -10.64 -3.70
C THR A 117 2.07 -10.97 -2.77
N PHE A 118 2.11 -10.32 -1.61
CA PHE A 118 3.03 -10.58 -0.52
C PHE A 118 2.23 -11.09 0.68
N VAL A 119 2.88 -11.89 1.52
CA VAL A 119 2.33 -12.35 2.80
C VAL A 119 2.98 -11.52 3.89
N ASP A 120 2.17 -10.89 4.73
CA ASP A 120 2.70 -10.04 5.79
C ASP A 120 3.30 -10.87 6.93
N LEU A 121 4.61 -10.74 7.12
CA LEU A 121 5.39 -11.49 8.12
C LEU A 121 5.29 -10.88 9.52
N GLU A 122 4.90 -9.61 9.66
CA GLU A 122 4.88 -8.92 10.95
C GLU A 122 3.62 -9.23 11.79
N ARG A 123 2.57 -9.76 11.16
CA ARG A 123 1.28 -10.08 11.80
C ARG A 123 1.00 -11.58 11.84
N GLU A 124 2.01 -12.41 12.15
CA GLU A 124 1.76 -13.81 12.50
C GLU A 124 1.08 -13.88 13.89
N ILE A 125 -0.25 -13.82 13.90
CA ILE A 125 -1.06 -14.16 15.07
C ILE A 125 -1.53 -15.61 14.89
N PRO A 126 -1.14 -16.55 15.78
CA PRO A 126 -1.60 -17.93 15.71
C PRO A 126 -3.12 -18.02 15.60
N GLY A 127 -3.63 -18.68 14.56
CA GLY A 127 -5.08 -18.88 14.34
C GLY A 127 -5.80 -17.79 13.53
N ARG A 128 -5.12 -16.76 13.00
CA ARG A 128 -5.69 -15.84 12.01
C ARG A 128 -5.17 -16.11 10.60
N GLU A 129 -6.01 -15.87 9.60
CA GLU A 129 -5.56 -15.85 8.20
C GLU A 129 -4.42 -14.85 8.03
N ARG A 130 -3.38 -15.28 7.30
CA ARG A 130 -2.22 -14.43 7.02
C ARG A 130 -2.65 -13.24 6.18
N LEU A 131 -2.25 -12.05 6.61
CA LEU A 131 -2.57 -10.83 5.90
C LEU A 131 -1.86 -10.82 4.54
N GLN A 132 -2.61 -10.62 3.46
CA GLN A 132 -2.08 -10.55 2.11
C GLN A 132 -1.98 -9.10 1.66
N ILE A 133 -0.82 -8.71 1.14
CA ILE A 133 -0.58 -7.38 0.57
C ILE A 133 -0.49 -7.52 -0.94
N GLN A 134 -1.45 -6.92 -1.62
CA GLN A 134 -1.63 -6.98 -3.06
C GLN A 134 -1.10 -5.71 -3.71
N LEU A 135 -0.22 -5.87 -4.69
CA LEU A 135 0.27 -4.81 -5.55
C LEU A 135 -0.47 -4.85 -6.87
N TYR A 136 -1.18 -3.76 -7.14
CA TYR A 136 -1.90 -3.53 -8.38
C TYR A 136 -1.11 -2.55 -9.23
N ARG A 137 -0.83 -2.91 -10.48
CA ARG A 137 -0.17 -2.05 -11.46
C ARG A 137 -1.19 -1.45 -12.42
N ARG A 138 -1.07 -0.16 -12.69
CA ARG A 138 -1.93 0.54 -13.65
C ARG A 138 -1.75 -0.05 -15.06
N VAL A 139 -2.85 -0.31 -15.76
CA VAL A 139 -2.89 -0.82 -17.15
C VAL A 139 -3.11 0.30 -18.15
#